data_AF-A0A1G7UD24-F1
#
_entry.id   AF-A0A1G7UD24-F1
#
_cell.length_a   1.000
_cell.length_b   1.000
_cell.length_c   1.000
_cell.angle_alpha   90.00
_cell.angle_beta   90.00
_cell.angle_gamma   90.00
#
_symmetry.space_group_name_H-M   'P 1'
#
loop_
_entity.id
_entity.type
_entity.pdbx_description
1 polymer ?
#
loop_
_entity_poly.entity_id
_entity_poly.type
_entity_poly.pdbx_seq_one_letter_code
_entity_poly.pdbx_strand_id
1 'polypeptide(L)'
;MSNIFNSSIKYVRMAVIILAVCLFSTIFVSCGDDDDDEGFTTEVSLFYESLGSYNVNLSKITGDYICFSIPVKSDGKDIDLSKKGDWSVMGMINKEIIEGYGDEPDNMFDSGSTLYIHKTGEKTYEIRYTLKKTINGKQKVIKGSYSGSMITGQN
;
A
#
# COMPACT_ATOMS: atom_id res chain seq x y z
N MET A 1 49.80 -57.21 -0.82
CA MET A 1 50.34 -56.12 0.03
C MET A 1 49.83 -54.82 -0.58
N SER A 2 48.65 -54.34 -0.21
CA SER A 2 48.31 -53.55 1.00
C SER A 2 48.68 -52.07 0.88
N ASN A 3 47.65 -51.24 1.06
CA ASN A 3 47.63 -49.86 1.56
C ASN A 3 47.47 -48.74 0.52
N ILE A 4 46.67 -47.68 0.71
CA ILE A 4 45.47 -47.35 1.53
C ILE A 4 45.23 -45.84 1.26
N PHE A 5 43.96 -45.45 1.16
CA PHE A 5 43.39 -44.11 1.42
C PHE A 5 43.73 -42.86 0.57
N ASN A 6 42.67 -42.39 -0.09
CA ASN A 6 42.24 -41.00 -0.22
C ASN A 6 42.49 -40.15 1.03
N SER A 7 42.80 -38.85 0.86
CA SER A 7 41.89 -37.74 1.22
C SER A 7 42.63 -36.39 1.32
N SER A 8 42.05 -35.38 0.67
CA SER A 8 42.01 -33.98 1.11
C SER A 8 43.22 -33.06 0.93
N ILE A 9 42.89 -31.78 0.69
CA ILE A 9 43.73 -30.57 0.77
C ILE A 9 44.41 -30.16 -0.54
N LYS A 10 43.58 -29.65 -1.46
CA LYS A 10 43.92 -28.42 -2.20
C LYS A 10 42.78 -27.43 -2.04
N TYR A 11 42.55 -27.03 -0.79
CA TYR A 11 41.88 -25.76 -0.50
C TYR A 11 42.78 -24.62 -0.99
N VAL A 12 42.15 -23.47 -1.22
CA VAL A 12 42.70 -22.15 -1.53
C VAL A 12 42.45 -21.74 -2.98
N ARG A 13 41.57 -20.72 -3.11
CA ARG A 13 41.17 -19.92 -4.30
C ARG A 13 40.12 -20.63 -5.16
N MET A 14 38.85 -20.26 -5.23
CA MET A 14 38.20 -18.95 -5.10
C MET A 14 36.80 -19.16 -4.52
N ALA A 15 36.59 -18.71 -3.29
CA ALA A 15 35.26 -18.44 -2.76
C ALA A 15 34.86 -17.01 -3.18
N VAL A 16 33.55 -16.73 -3.12
CA VAL A 16 32.87 -15.44 -3.37
C VAL A 16 32.29 -15.31 -4.79
N ILE A 17 31.19 -16.03 -5.04
CA ILE A 17 30.08 -15.51 -5.85
C ILE A 17 28.86 -15.45 -4.92
N ILE A 18 28.86 -14.37 -4.15
CA ILE A 18 27.76 -13.53 -3.68
C ILE A 18 26.36 -14.15 -3.82
N LEU A 19 25.80 -14.52 -2.66
CA LEU A 19 24.36 -14.59 -2.42
C LEU A 19 23.72 -13.26 -2.83
N ALA A 20 22.96 -13.26 -3.93
CA ALA A 20 22.08 -12.16 -4.32
C ALA A 20 20.61 -12.64 -4.41
N VAL A 21 20.17 -13.43 -3.42
CA VAL A 21 18.78 -13.94 -3.35
C VAL A 21 18.11 -13.63 -2.00
N CYS A 22 18.61 -12.66 -1.24
CA CYS A 22 18.02 -12.26 0.05
C CYS A 22 17.76 -10.74 0.15
N LEU A 23 17.16 -10.13 -0.87
CA LEU A 23 16.75 -8.72 -0.84
C LEU A 23 15.24 -8.47 -1.00
N PHE A 24 14.39 -9.50 -0.94
CA PHE A 24 12.94 -9.31 -0.78
C PHE A 24 12.49 -9.28 0.69
N SER A 25 13.39 -8.89 1.59
CA SER A 25 13.06 -8.51 2.96
C SER A 25 13.17 -7.00 3.10
N THR A 26 12.38 -6.24 2.35
CA THR A 26 11.99 -4.88 2.76
C THR A 26 10.93 -5.03 3.83
N ILE A 27 11.40 -5.32 5.04
CA ILE A 27 10.67 -5.05 6.27
C ILE A 27 10.43 -3.54 6.23
N PHE A 28 9.18 -3.11 6.03
CA PHE A 28 8.82 -1.71 6.14
C PHE A 28 9.02 -1.30 7.59
N VAL A 29 10.20 -0.76 7.89
CA VAL A 29 10.42 0.03 9.10
C VAL A 29 9.66 1.33 8.86
N SER A 30 8.43 1.39 9.37
CA SER A 30 7.75 2.65 9.64
C SER A 30 8.57 3.40 10.68
N CYS A 31 9.57 4.17 10.23
CA CYS A 31 10.29 5.11 11.07
C CYS A 31 9.52 6.43 10.99
N GLY A 32 8.60 6.61 11.93
CA GLY A 32 7.87 7.86 12.15
C GLY A 32 7.56 7.93 13.62
N ASP A 33 8.46 8.57 14.36
CA ASP A 33 8.24 9.04 15.72
C ASP A 33 7.17 10.16 15.68
N ASP A 34 6.42 10.25 16.78
CA ASP A 34 5.38 11.24 17.14
C ASP A 34 3.94 11.02 16.59
N ASP A 35 3.08 10.50 17.50
CA ASP A 35 1.62 10.67 17.64
C ASP A 35 0.65 10.42 16.46
N ASP A 36 1.12 9.92 15.32
CA ASP A 36 0.24 9.50 14.24
C ASP A 36 -0.31 8.09 14.51
N ASP A 37 -1.64 7.93 14.54
CA ASP A 37 -2.30 6.62 14.57
C ASP A 37 -1.69 5.76 13.44
N GLU A 38 -0.99 4.68 13.79
CA GLU A 38 -0.31 3.77 12.87
C GLU A 38 -1.20 3.54 11.62
N GLY A 39 -0.65 3.66 10.41
CA GLY A 39 -1.38 3.61 9.13
C GLY A 39 -2.24 2.35 8.95
N PHE A 40 -2.93 2.15 7.82
CA PHE A 40 -3.55 0.84 7.55
C PHE A 40 -2.42 -0.22 7.44
N THR A 41 -2.08 -0.86 8.56
CA THR A 41 -0.89 -1.69 8.74
C THR A 41 -1.06 -3.10 8.18
N THR A 42 -2.28 -3.51 7.85
CA THR A 42 -2.55 -4.93 7.64
C THR A 42 -2.80 -5.31 6.19
N GLU A 43 -3.55 -4.57 5.38
CA GLU A 43 -3.78 -5.03 4.00
C GLU A 43 -4.18 -3.83 3.10
N VAL A 44 -3.24 -3.33 2.31
CA VAL A 44 -3.62 -2.60 1.09
C VAL A 44 -3.99 -3.66 0.06
N SER A 45 -5.27 -4.02 0.01
CA SER A 45 -5.79 -4.94 -0.99
C SER A 45 -6.22 -4.13 -2.21
N LEU A 46 -5.35 -4.07 -3.21
CA LEU A 46 -5.73 -3.54 -4.52
C LEU A 46 -6.61 -4.58 -5.22
N PHE A 47 -7.87 -4.24 -5.48
CA PHE A 47 -8.74 -5.07 -6.29
C PHE A 47 -8.90 -4.49 -7.69
N TYR A 48 -8.53 -5.31 -8.66
CA TYR A 48 -9.03 -5.39 -10.03
C TYR A 48 -9.28 -4.06 -10.78
N GLU A 49 -8.51 -3.88 -11.86
CA GLU A 49 -8.89 -2.95 -12.94
C GLU A 49 -10.22 -3.44 -13.53
N SER A 50 -11.31 -2.77 -13.16
CA SER A 50 -12.66 -3.06 -13.67
C SER A 50 -13.20 -1.84 -14.35
N LEU A 51 -13.77 -1.99 -15.55
CA LEU A 51 -14.57 -0.95 -16.20
C LEU A 51 -13.87 0.43 -16.29
N GLY A 52 -12.53 0.45 -16.35
CA GLY A 52 -11.74 1.69 -16.42
C GLY A 52 -11.42 2.35 -15.08
N SER A 53 -11.54 1.65 -13.95
CA SER A 53 -11.17 2.15 -12.62
C SER A 53 -10.27 1.17 -11.84
N TYR A 54 -9.36 1.72 -11.06
CA TYR A 54 -8.69 1.07 -9.92
C TYR A 54 -9.62 1.06 -8.72
N ASN A 55 -9.77 -0.10 -8.06
CA ASN A 55 -10.50 -0.18 -6.78
C ASN A 55 -9.50 -0.49 -5.66
N VAL A 56 -9.28 0.48 -4.77
CA VAL A 56 -8.28 0.38 -3.69
C VAL A 56 -8.98 0.18 -2.37
N ASN A 57 -8.78 -0.96 -1.72
CA ASN A 57 -9.22 -1.18 -0.34
C ASN A 57 -8.04 -1.00 0.61
N LEU A 58 -8.21 -0.14 1.61
CA LEU A 58 -7.26 0.09 2.70
C LEU A 58 -7.95 -0.36 4.00
N SER A 59 -7.40 -1.36 4.70
CA SER A 59 -8.02 -1.89 5.92
C SER A 59 -7.03 -2.08 7.09
N LYS A 60 -7.54 -1.88 8.30
CA LYS A 60 -6.86 -2.17 9.59
C LYS A 60 -7.54 -3.36 10.24
N ILE A 61 -6.79 -4.15 11.00
CA ILE A 61 -7.35 -5.19 11.88
C ILE A 61 -8.40 -4.62 12.85
N THR A 62 -8.30 -3.33 13.21
CA THR A 62 -9.23 -2.64 14.11
C THR A 62 -10.63 -2.44 13.53
N GLY A 63 -10.87 -2.82 12.27
CA GLY A 63 -12.17 -2.74 11.59
C GLY A 63 -12.38 -1.46 10.78
N ASP A 64 -11.43 -0.52 10.80
CA ASP A 64 -11.43 0.58 9.85
C ASP A 64 -11.12 0.04 8.45
N TYR A 65 -11.93 0.41 7.48
CA TYR A 65 -11.73 0.07 6.08
C TYR A 65 -12.19 1.21 5.21
N ILE A 66 -11.52 1.43 4.08
CA ILE A 66 -11.95 2.42 3.11
C ILE A 66 -11.62 1.94 1.71
N CYS A 67 -12.62 2.01 0.85
CA CYS A 67 -12.54 1.58 -0.54
C CYS A 67 -12.69 2.81 -1.44
N PHE A 68 -11.74 3.01 -2.34
CA PHE A 68 -11.78 4.04 -3.37
C PHE A 68 -12.00 3.42 -4.75
N SER A 69 -12.84 4.03 -5.57
CA SER A 69 -12.86 3.78 -7.01
C SER A 69 -12.25 4.99 -7.73
N ILE A 70 -11.14 4.75 -8.45
CA ILE A 70 -10.33 5.78 -9.11
C ILE A 70 -10.21 5.47 -10.60
N PRO A 71 -10.62 6.34 -11.51
CA PRO A 71 -10.44 6.15 -12.95
C PRO A 71 -8.97 5.95 -13.34
N VAL A 72 -8.69 5.01 -14.25
CA VAL A 72 -7.32 4.72 -14.72
C VAL A 72 -6.65 5.91 -15.43
N LYS A 73 -7.42 6.89 -15.91
CA LYS A 73 -6.89 8.15 -16.47
C LYS A 73 -6.14 9.02 -15.43
N SER A 74 -6.32 8.71 -14.15
CA SER A 74 -5.63 9.34 -13.02
C SER A 74 -4.35 8.60 -12.60
N ASP A 75 -3.97 7.53 -13.31
CA ASP A 75 -2.71 6.80 -13.07
C ASP A 75 -1.50 7.74 -13.06
N GLY A 76 -0.63 7.56 -12.07
CA GLY A 76 0.59 8.34 -11.90
C GLY A 76 0.37 9.79 -11.46
N LYS A 77 -0.83 10.15 -10.99
CA LYS A 77 -1.16 11.50 -10.51
C LYS A 77 -1.57 11.48 -9.04
N ASP A 78 -1.17 12.50 -8.30
CA ASP A 78 -1.70 12.75 -6.96
C ASP A 78 -3.13 13.30 -7.06
N ILE A 79 -4.08 12.59 -6.46
CA ILE A 79 -5.49 12.97 -6.39
C ILE A 79 -5.73 13.68 -5.07
N ASP A 80 -6.24 14.91 -5.12
CA ASP A 80 -6.69 15.64 -3.93
C ASP A 80 -8.11 15.21 -3.57
N LEU A 81 -8.25 14.42 -2.51
CA LEU A 81 -9.52 13.86 -2.06
C LEU A 81 -10.41 14.89 -1.34
N SER A 82 -9.89 16.09 -1.05
CA SER A 82 -10.67 17.19 -0.49
C SER A 82 -11.32 18.09 -1.54
N LYS A 83 -11.09 17.80 -2.83
CA LYS A 83 -11.56 18.60 -3.95
C LYS A 83 -12.40 17.78 -4.92
N LYS A 84 -13.15 18.51 -5.75
CA LYS A 84 -13.94 17.90 -6.81
C LYS A 84 -13.07 17.06 -7.73
N GLY A 85 -13.48 15.83 -8.00
CA GLY A 85 -12.75 14.88 -8.81
C GLY A 85 -13.60 13.72 -9.27
N ASP A 86 -13.06 12.97 -10.21
CA ASP A 86 -13.67 11.74 -10.70
C ASP A 86 -13.13 10.59 -9.86
N TRP A 87 -13.81 10.31 -8.75
CA TRP A 87 -13.52 9.23 -7.82
C TRP A 87 -14.75 8.95 -6.96
N SER A 88 -14.81 7.81 -6.31
CA SER A 88 -15.79 7.54 -5.25
C SER A 88 -15.14 6.86 -4.07
N VAL A 89 -15.80 6.95 -2.92
CA VAL A 89 -15.33 6.36 -1.67
C VAL A 89 -16.49 5.70 -0.92
N MET A 90 -16.20 4.60 -0.25
CA MET A 90 -17.07 4.03 0.77
C MET A 90 -16.22 3.38 1.87
N GLY A 91 -16.66 3.50 3.11
CA GLY A 91 -16.01 2.85 4.23
C GLY A 91 -16.25 3.54 5.55
N MET A 92 -15.33 3.30 6.47
CA MET A 92 -15.41 3.74 7.84
C MET A 92 -14.02 4.05 8.40
N ILE A 93 -13.87 5.22 9.01
CA ILE A 93 -12.69 5.60 9.78
C ILE A 93 -13.14 5.92 11.20
N ASN A 94 -12.65 5.18 12.19
CA ASN A 94 -12.95 5.36 13.61
C ASN A 94 -14.47 5.45 13.87
N LYS A 95 -15.23 4.50 13.29
CA LYS A 95 -16.71 4.40 13.35
C LYS A 95 -17.51 5.47 12.61
N GLU A 96 -16.84 6.46 11.99
CA GLU A 96 -17.50 7.43 11.12
C GLU A 96 -17.63 6.84 9.70
N ILE A 97 -18.85 6.80 9.17
CA ILE A 97 -19.09 6.37 7.79
C ILE A 97 -18.60 7.48 6.85
N ILE A 98 -17.83 7.09 5.84
CA ILE A 98 -17.39 7.97 4.76
C ILE A 98 -17.85 7.32 3.47
N GLU A 99 -18.87 7.91 2.83
CA GLU A 99 -19.40 7.42 1.56
C GLU A 99 -19.76 8.58 0.64
N GLY A 100 -19.53 8.38 -0.66
CA GLY A 100 -20.03 9.25 -1.71
C GLY A 100 -19.07 9.39 -2.87
N TYR A 101 -19.30 10.45 -3.65
CA TYR A 101 -18.67 10.70 -4.93
C TYR A 101 -17.83 11.98 -4.88
N GLY A 102 -16.74 11.98 -5.64
CA GLY A 102 -15.81 13.10 -5.71
C GLY A 102 -16.38 14.33 -6.41
N ASP A 103 -17.55 14.29 -7.05
CA ASP A 103 -18.24 15.48 -7.54
C ASP A 103 -18.90 16.31 -6.42
N GLU A 104 -19.16 15.67 -5.28
CA GLU A 104 -19.69 16.23 -4.04
C GLU A 104 -18.82 15.86 -2.81
N PRO A 105 -17.53 16.27 -2.77
CA PRO A 105 -16.56 15.80 -1.77
C PRO A 105 -16.78 16.37 -0.36
N ASP A 106 -17.81 17.20 -0.17
CA ASP A 106 -18.04 17.94 1.06
C ASP A 106 -18.19 16.96 2.24
N ASN A 107 -17.49 17.27 3.34
CA ASN A 107 -17.44 16.44 4.54
C ASN A 107 -16.84 15.03 4.34
N MET A 108 -16.20 14.69 3.23
CA MET A 108 -15.53 13.38 3.10
C MET A 108 -14.12 13.38 3.70
N PHE A 109 -13.30 14.35 3.28
CA PHE A 109 -11.90 14.45 3.71
C PHE A 109 -11.47 15.89 3.92
N ASP A 110 -10.59 16.09 4.89
CA ASP A 110 -9.98 17.39 5.16
C ASP A 110 -8.90 17.69 4.11
N SER A 111 -8.58 18.98 3.97
CA SER A 111 -7.53 19.45 3.06
C SER A 111 -6.17 18.78 3.29
N GLY A 112 -5.49 18.44 2.20
CA GLY A 112 -4.24 17.70 2.23
C GLY A 112 -4.42 16.17 2.29
N SER A 113 -5.64 15.68 2.10
CA SER A 113 -5.89 14.27 1.84
C SER A 113 -5.56 13.91 0.40
N THR A 114 -4.72 12.91 0.19
CA THR A 114 -4.22 12.51 -1.12
C THR A 114 -4.27 11.00 -1.33
N LEU A 115 -4.46 10.63 -2.61
CA LEU A 115 -4.29 9.27 -3.09
C LEU A 115 -3.51 9.28 -4.39
N TYR A 116 -2.48 8.45 -4.46
CA TYR A 116 -1.68 8.20 -5.65
C TYR A 116 -1.74 6.71 -5.96
N ILE A 117 -1.97 6.37 -7.22
CA ILE A 117 -1.92 5.01 -7.74
C ILE A 117 -1.13 5.07 -9.05
N HIS A 118 -0.15 4.19 -9.19
CA HIS A 118 0.59 4.05 -10.44
C HIS A 118 0.86 2.59 -10.75
N LYS A 119 0.48 2.16 -11.95
CA LYS A 119 0.81 0.84 -12.48
C LYS A 119 2.24 0.81 -13.00
N THR A 120 3.11 0.09 -12.28
CA THR A 120 4.54 -0.04 -12.61
C THR A 120 4.86 -1.30 -13.43
N GLY A 121 3.92 -2.23 -13.55
CA GLY A 121 4.05 -3.45 -14.35
C GLY A 121 2.69 -4.04 -14.74
N GLU A 122 2.66 -5.22 -15.36
CA GLU A 122 1.40 -5.83 -15.83
C GLU A 122 0.36 -5.96 -14.69
N LYS A 123 0.82 -6.31 -13.49
CA LYS A 123 0.00 -6.44 -12.28
C LYS A 123 0.65 -5.85 -11.04
N THR A 124 1.63 -4.95 -11.22
CA THR A 124 2.38 -4.35 -10.12
C THR A 124 2.04 -2.88 -10.01
N TYR A 125 1.85 -2.40 -8.78
CA TYR A 125 1.35 -1.07 -8.49
C TYR A 125 2.11 -0.43 -7.34
N GLU A 126 2.26 0.88 -7.43
CA GLU A 126 2.65 1.76 -6.33
C GLU A 126 1.43 2.54 -5.88
N ILE A 127 1.18 2.55 -4.59
CA ILE A 127 0.09 3.29 -3.95
C ILE A 127 0.68 4.11 -2.83
N ARG A 128 0.30 5.39 -2.73
CA ARG A 128 0.63 6.26 -1.60
C ARG A 128 -0.63 7.01 -1.20
N TYR A 129 -0.89 7.13 0.09
CA TYR A 129 -2.07 7.82 0.56
C TYR A 129 -1.80 8.60 1.84
N THR A 130 -2.55 9.69 2.01
CA THR A 130 -2.72 10.42 3.25
C THR A 130 -4.19 10.75 3.37
N LEU A 131 -4.88 10.20 4.35
CA LEU A 131 -6.30 10.46 4.60
C LEU A 131 -6.42 11.29 5.86
N LYS A 132 -7.00 12.48 5.75
CA LYS A 132 -7.26 13.37 6.88
C LYS A 132 -8.76 13.54 7.03
N LYS A 133 -9.27 13.40 8.24
CA LYS A 133 -10.70 13.57 8.53
C LYS A 133 -10.88 14.08 9.95
N THR A 134 -11.58 15.19 10.11
CA THR A 134 -11.96 15.71 11.41
C THR A 134 -13.21 14.98 11.93
N ILE A 135 -13.08 14.30 13.06
CA ILE A 135 -14.15 13.55 13.73
C ILE A 135 -14.24 14.09 15.17
N ASN A 136 -15.43 14.56 15.57
CA ASN A 136 -15.65 15.15 16.91
C ASN A 136 -14.62 16.23 17.29
N GLY A 137 -14.26 17.10 16.33
CA GLY A 137 -13.30 18.19 16.52
C GLY A 137 -11.83 17.75 16.61
N LYS A 138 -11.51 16.47 16.39
CA LYS A 138 -10.15 15.96 16.34
C LYS A 138 -9.83 15.46 14.94
N GLN A 139 -8.74 15.93 14.37
CA GLN A 139 -8.26 15.42 13.09
C GLN A 139 -7.64 14.04 13.27
N LYS A 140 -8.11 13.09 12.47
CA LYS A 140 -7.47 11.80 12.27
C LYS A 140 -6.67 11.85 10.99
N VAL A 141 -5.45 11.32 11.04
CA VAL A 141 -4.54 11.25 9.90
C VAL A 141 -4.12 9.80 9.74
N ILE A 142 -4.33 9.24 8.55
CA ILE A 142 -3.91 7.88 8.22
C ILE A 142 -3.06 7.95 6.96
N LYS A 143 -1.81 7.56 7.08
CA LYS A 143 -0.84 7.60 5.97
C LYS A 143 -0.29 6.21 5.70
N GLY A 144 0.07 5.96 4.45
CA GLY A 144 0.72 4.70 4.10
C GLY A 144 1.08 4.61 2.64
N SER A 145 1.79 3.54 2.32
CA SER A 145 2.22 3.22 0.96
C SER A 145 2.26 1.73 0.74
N TYR A 146 2.07 1.32 -0.51
CA TYR A 146 2.16 -0.06 -0.95
C TYR A 146 2.92 -0.11 -2.26
N SER A 147 3.80 -1.09 -2.42
CA SER A 147 4.43 -1.42 -3.70
C SER A 147 4.45 -2.92 -3.84
N GLY A 148 3.78 -3.46 -4.86
CA GLY A 148 3.65 -4.89 -5.01
C GLY A 148 2.65 -5.33 -6.08
N SER A 149 2.52 -6.64 -6.21
CA SER A 149 1.60 -7.27 -7.15
C SER A 149 0.17 -7.26 -6.60
N MET A 150 -0.80 -7.00 -7.47
CA MET A 150 -2.23 -7.05 -7.15
C MET A 150 -2.57 -8.27 -6.29
N ILE A 151 -3.15 -8.00 -5.11
CA ILE A 151 -3.69 -9.02 -4.22
C ILE A 151 -5.17 -9.16 -4.59
N THR A 152 -5.49 -10.12 -5.44
CA THR A 152 -6.89 -10.53 -5.64
C THR A 152 -7.34 -11.19 -4.34
N GLY A 153 -8.16 -10.53 -3.53
CA GLY A 153 -8.74 -11.21 -2.39
C GLY A 153 -9.52 -12.42 -2.88
N GLN A 154 -9.29 -13.53 -2.18
CA GLN A 154 -9.95 -14.79 -2.45
C GLN A 154 -11.45 -14.59 -2.22
N ASN A 155 -12.26 -14.92 -3.24
CA ASN A 155 -13.69 -15.13 -3.09
C ASN A 155 -13.96 -16.27 -2.12
#